data_AF-A0A2H0HVI5-F1
#
_entry.id   AF-A0A2H0HVI5-F1
#
_cell.length_a   1.000
_cell.length_b   1.000
_cell.length_c   1.000
_cell.angle_alpha   90.00
_cell.angle_beta   90.00
_cell.angle_gamma   90.00
#
_symmetry.space_group_name_H-M   'P 1'
#
loop_
_entity.id
_entity.type
_entity.pdbx_description
1 polymer ?
#
loop_
_entity_poly.entity_id
_entity_poly.type
_entity_poly.pdbx_seq_one_letter_code
_entity_poly.pdbx_strand_id
1 'polypeptide(L)'
;RGDENWRFTGPWHYLNVPDLGCDYQPPRDCPDGNCVIGAIDAQTRVLADASQPRQKRIEALKFVVHLVGDEHQPLHAGLRTDRGGNDFQINYLGEGWNLHSVWDSLILRQPLQHDGSWQAMSTRLASNAPLLSANELPPHSGPREWALESCALIGAESLYPRRHKISGSYLQKHRPLAEQRLHLAGVRLAMLLNNALTGPH
;
A
#
# COMPACT_ATOMS: atom_id res chain seq x y z
N ARG A 1 -9.19 12.09 7.70
CA ARG A 1 -8.71 11.41 8.94
C ARG A 1 -9.16 12.27 10.11
N GLY A 2 -10.02 11.77 11.01
CA GLY A 2 -10.39 12.51 12.25
C GLY A 2 -11.88 12.57 12.62
N ASP A 3 -12.80 12.04 11.82
CA ASP A 3 -14.20 11.89 12.22
C ASP A 3 -14.34 10.63 13.10
N GLU A 4 -14.87 10.79 14.32
CA GLU A 4 -15.00 9.73 15.32
C GLU A 4 -15.75 8.50 14.78
N ASN A 5 -16.65 8.73 13.82
CA ASN A 5 -17.43 7.68 13.16
C ASN A 5 -16.59 6.71 12.33
N TRP A 6 -15.33 7.03 12.01
CA TRP A 6 -14.47 6.19 11.15
C TRP A 6 -13.25 5.61 11.86
N ARG A 7 -13.14 5.75 13.18
CA ARG A 7 -12.01 5.16 13.95
C ARG A 7 -11.90 3.64 13.78
N PHE A 8 -13.03 2.97 13.55
CA PHE A 8 -13.08 1.53 13.35
C PHE A 8 -12.33 1.06 12.09
N THR A 9 -12.08 1.94 11.12
CA THR A 9 -11.34 1.57 9.90
C THR A 9 -9.83 1.60 10.09
N GLY A 10 -9.31 2.00 11.26
CA GLY A 10 -7.87 2.06 11.53
C GLY A 10 -7.11 0.79 11.14
N PRO A 11 -7.57 -0.41 11.55
CA PRO A 11 -6.96 -1.69 11.17
C PRO A 11 -7.03 -2.00 9.68
N TRP A 12 -7.94 -1.39 8.93
CA TRP A 12 -8.10 -1.66 7.49
C TRP A 12 -6.92 -1.18 6.67
N HIS A 13 -6.05 -0.33 7.22
CA HIS A 13 -4.94 0.25 6.47
C HIS A 13 -3.71 -0.64 6.46
N TYR A 14 -3.65 -1.76 7.19
CA TYR A 14 -2.43 -2.56 7.29
C TYR A 14 -2.68 -4.04 7.52
N LEU A 15 -1.61 -4.82 7.40
CA LEU A 15 -1.46 -6.20 7.84
C LEU A 15 -0.21 -6.28 8.71
N ASN A 16 -0.37 -6.46 10.03
CA ASN A 16 0.78 -6.61 10.92
C ASN A 16 1.13 -8.10 11.08
N VAL A 17 2.24 -8.52 10.48
CA VAL A 17 2.76 -9.89 10.57
C VAL A 17 3.61 -10.08 11.84
N PRO A 18 3.64 -11.30 12.42
CA PRO A 18 4.45 -11.57 13.61
C PRO A 18 5.96 -11.56 13.32
N ASP A 19 6.35 -11.95 12.10
CA ASP A 19 7.73 -11.99 11.62
C ASP A 19 7.79 -11.77 10.11
N LEU A 20 9.01 -11.63 9.56
CA LEU A 20 9.25 -11.47 8.11
C LEU A 20 9.27 -12.81 7.36
N GLY A 21 8.70 -13.88 7.94
CA GLY A 21 8.36 -15.09 7.20
C GLY A 21 7.14 -14.89 6.28
N CYS A 22 6.39 -13.80 6.49
CA CYS A 22 5.25 -13.39 5.66
C CYS A 22 4.21 -14.51 5.51
N ASP A 23 4.03 -15.32 6.54
CA ASP A 23 2.97 -16.32 6.60
C ASP A 23 1.68 -15.62 7.04
N TYR A 24 0.71 -15.49 6.14
CA TYR A 24 -0.58 -14.87 6.45
C TYR A 24 -1.58 -15.91 6.97
N GLN A 25 -2.02 -15.73 8.21
CA GLN A 25 -3.05 -16.56 8.84
C GLN A 25 -4.28 -15.70 9.18
N PRO A 26 -5.40 -15.81 8.45
CA PRO A 26 -6.55 -14.92 8.63
C PRO A 26 -7.07 -14.82 10.08
N PRO A 27 -7.22 -15.92 10.85
CA PRO A 27 -7.68 -15.81 12.24
C PRO A 27 -6.74 -15.01 13.15
N ARG A 28 -5.44 -14.98 12.84
CA ARG A 28 -4.40 -14.32 13.63
C ARG A 28 -4.15 -12.89 13.18
N ASP A 29 -4.11 -12.66 11.87
CA ASP A 29 -3.61 -11.42 11.27
C ASP A 29 -4.73 -10.55 10.67
N CYS A 30 -5.91 -11.12 10.45
CA CYS A 30 -7.08 -10.41 9.92
C CYS A 30 -8.39 -10.86 10.60
N PRO A 31 -8.47 -10.78 11.95
CA PRO A 31 -9.66 -11.21 12.69
C PRO A 31 -10.89 -10.45 12.19
N ASP A 32 -11.97 -11.18 11.93
CA ASP A 32 -13.24 -10.65 11.41
C ASP A 32 -13.12 -9.87 10.09
N GLY A 33 -12.03 -10.08 9.33
CA GLY A 33 -11.73 -9.30 8.13
C GLY A 33 -11.21 -7.88 8.39
N ASN A 34 -10.88 -7.54 9.64
CA ASN A 34 -10.37 -6.21 10.03
C ASN A 34 -8.86 -6.08 9.78
N CYS A 35 -8.49 -6.16 8.51
CA CYS A 35 -7.16 -5.84 8.00
C CYS A 35 -7.28 -5.31 6.56
N VAL A 36 -6.18 -4.89 5.95
CA VAL A 36 -6.18 -4.39 4.56
C VAL A 36 -6.72 -5.38 3.53
N ILE A 37 -6.32 -6.65 3.62
CA ILE A 37 -6.80 -7.72 2.72
C ILE A 37 -8.33 -7.83 2.81
N GLY A 38 -8.86 -8.00 4.03
CA GLY A 38 -10.30 -8.18 4.26
C GLY A 38 -11.12 -6.94 3.90
N ALA A 39 -10.57 -5.75 4.15
CA ALA A 39 -11.21 -4.48 3.81
C ALA A 39 -11.27 -4.24 2.30
N ILE A 40 -10.18 -4.51 1.55
CA ILE A 40 -10.21 -4.43 0.08
C ILE A 40 -11.28 -5.38 -0.47
N ASP A 41 -11.30 -6.63 -0.03
CA ASP A 41 -12.29 -7.61 -0.45
C ASP A 41 -13.73 -7.16 -0.16
N ALA A 42 -14.00 -6.71 1.07
CA ALA A 42 -15.33 -6.30 1.49
C ALA A 42 -15.81 -5.06 0.71
N GLN A 43 -14.97 -4.03 0.59
CA GLN A 43 -15.34 -2.80 -0.12
C GLN A 43 -15.48 -3.01 -1.62
N THR A 44 -14.68 -3.91 -2.22
CA THR A 44 -14.83 -4.28 -3.63
C THR A 44 -16.18 -4.95 -3.90
N ARG A 45 -16.66 -5.83 -3.00
CA ARG A 45 -18.01 -6.43 -3.12
C ARG A 45 -19.12 -5.36 -3.06
N VAL A 46 -19.03 -4.42 -2.13
CA VAL A 46 -19.99 -3.30 -2.02
C VAL A 46 -19.97 -2.42 -3.27
N LEU A 47 -18.78 -2.18 -3.85
CA LEU A 47 -18.63 -1.40 -5.07
C LEU A 47 -19.27 -2.08 -6.28
N ALA A 48 -19.10 -3.40 -6.40
CA ALA A 48 -19.61 -4.21 -7.51
C ALA A 48 -21.15 -4.39 -7.45
N ASP A 49 -21.72 -4.41 -6.25
CA ASP A 49 -23.16 -4.61 -6.06
C ASP A 49 -23.97 -3.38 -6.50
N ALA A 50 -24.59 -3.48 -7.67
CA ALA A 50 -25.42 -2.41 -8.25
C ALA A 50 -26.73 -2.16 -7.46
N SER A 51 -27.13 -3.06 -6.57
CA SER A 51 -28.31 -2.88 -5.71
C SER A 51 -28.02 -1.95 -4.51
N GLN A 52 -26.74 -1.75 -4.17
CA GLN A 52 -26.35 -0.85 -3.08
C GLN A 52 -26.70 0.60 -3.40
N PRO A 53 -27.04 1.41 -2.37
CA PRO A 53 -27.20 2.85 -2.53
C PRO A 53 -25.95 3.48 -3.15
N ARG A 54 -26.14 4.40 -4.11
CA ARG A 54 -25.02 5.10 -4.79
C ARG A 54 -24.00 5.67 -3.80
N GLN A 55 -24.45 6.23 -2.69
CA GLN A 55 -23.58 6.78 -1.66
C GLN A 55 -22.66 5.72 -1.01
N LYS A 56 -23.19 4.51 -0.74
CA LYS A 56 -22.40 3.39 -0.23
C LYS A 56 -21.36 2.92 -1.22
N ARG A 57 -21.70 2.88 -2.51
CA ARG A 57 -20.75 2.54 -3.58
C ARG A 57 -19.65 3.59 -3.73
N ILE A 58 -19.96 4.88 -3.57
CA ILE A 58 -18.96 5.96 -3.57
C ILE A 58 -18.01 5.85 -2.36
N GLU A 59 -18.53 5.54 -1.17
CA GLU A 59 -17.72 5.29 0.01
C GLU A 59 -16.78 4.09 -0.20
N ALA A 60 -17.32 2.99 -0.70
CA ALA A 60 -16.55 1.80 -1.04
C ALA A 60 -15.44 2.09 -2.07
N LEU A 61 -15.74 2.85 -3.12
CA LEU A 61 -14.74 3.27 -4.11
C LEU A 61 -13.59 4.04 -3.47
N LYS A 62 -13.88 4.98 -2.56
CA LYS A 62 -12.84 5.75 -1.86
C LYS A 62 -11.95 4.84 -1.03
N PHE A 63 -12.53 3.87 -0.32
CA PHE A 63 -11.74 2.88 0.43
C PHE A 63 -10.90 2.01 -0.50
N VAL A 64 -11.47 1.45 -1.56
CA VAL A 64 -10.74 0.61 -2.52
C VAL A 64 -9.53 1.37 -3.09
N VAL A 65 -9.72 2.60 -3.57
CA VAL A 65 -8.61 3.42 -4.11
C VAL A 65 -7.51 3.63 -3.07
N HIS A 66 -7.88 3.94 -1.83
CA HIS A 66 -6.92 4.23 -0.76
C HIS A 66 -6.17 2.97 -0.29
N LEU A 67 -6.91 1.90 -0.01
CA LEU A 67 -6.39 0.67 0.57
C LEU A 67 -5.48 -0.10 -0.39
N VAL A 68 -5.78 -0.08 -1.70
CA VAL A 68 -4.86 -0.65 -2.69
C VAL A 68 -3.53 0.10 -2.71
N GLY A 69 -3.54 1.42 -2.51
CA GLY A 69 -2.31 2.21 -2.34
C GLY A 69 -1.54 1.81 -1.07
N ASP A 70 -2.24 1.75 0.06
CA ASP A 70 -1.66 1.35 1.36
C ASP A 70 -1.03 -0.05 1.29
N GLU A 71 -1.72 -1.04 0.73
CA GLU A 71 -1.24 -2.43 0.65
C GLU A 71 0.07 -2.56 -0.15
N HIS A 72 0.35 -1.64 -1.07
CA HIS A 72 1.58 -1.63 -1.85
C HIS A 72 2.75 -0.95 -1.16
N GLN A 73 2.53 -0.19 -0.07
CA GLN A 73 3.58 0.35 0.78
C GLN A 73 4.12 -0.79 1.66
N PRO A 74 5.39 -1.23 1.50
CA PRO A 74 5.91 -2.43 2.16
C PRO A 74 5.65 -2.50 3.68
N LEU A 75 5.79 -1.38 4.38
CA LEU A 75 5.64 -1.30 5.84
C LEU A 75 4.19 -1.31 6.33
N HIS A 76 3.20 -1.19 5.44
CA HIS A 76 1.80 -1.51 5.77
C HIS A 76 1.58 -3.01 5.88
N ALA A 77 2.48 -3.86 5.36
CA ALA A 77 2.52 -5.30 5.59
C ALA A 77 3.69 -5.67 6.54
N GLY A 78 3.91 -4.83 7.56
CA GLY A 78 5.11 -4.83 8.38
C GLY A 78 5.02 -5.59 9.70
N LEU A 79 6.10 -5.49 10.49
CA LEU A 79 6.21 -6.18 11.77
C LEU A 79 5.25 -5.61 12.81
N ARG A 80 4.56 -6.50 13.52
CA ARG A 80 3.70 -6.12 14.65
C ARG A 80 4.47 -5.46 15.79
N THR A 81 5.71 -5.88 16.01
CA THR A 81 6.55 -5.46 17.16
C THR A 81 6.89 -3.97 17.16
N ASP A 82 6.85 -3.31 16.00
CA ASP A 82 7.14 -1.88 15.86
C ASP A 82 6.06 -1.12 15.06
N ARG A 83 4.88 -1.75 14.94
CA ARG A 83 3.71 -1.22 14.23
C ARG A 83 4.05 -0.83 12.79
N GLY A 84 4.76 -1.70 12.07
CA GLY A 84 5.19 -1.46 10.70
C GLY A 84 6.20 -0.33 10.58
N GLY A 85 7.19 -0.27 11.46
CA GLY A 85 8.22 0.77 11.46
C GLY A 85 7.80 2.13 12.04
N ASN A 86 6.59 2.25 12.60
CA ASN A 86 6.16 3.47 13.28
C ASN A 86 6.96 3.74 14.57
N ASP A 87 7.38 2.68 15.26
CA ASP A 87 8.21 2.78 16.47
C ASP A 87 9.71 2.85 16.15
N PHE A 88 10.11 2.63 14.89
CA PHE A 88 11.49 2.71 14.47
C PHE A 88 11.88 4.16 14.15
N GLN A 89 12.46 4.86 15.13
CA GLN A 89 12.83 6.28 14.97
C GLN A 89 13.99 6.47 13.99
N ILE A 90 13.92 7.53 13.19
CA ILE A 90 14.90 7.89 12.16
C ILE A 90 15.28 9.36 12.30
N ASN A 91 16.57 9.65 12.17
CA ASN A 91 17.09 11.00 11.94
C ASN A 91 17.48 11.15 10.48
N TYR A 92 16.93 12.16 9.81
CA TYR A 92 17.33 12.57 8.47
C TYR A 92 17.64 14.06 8.49
N LEU A 93 18.90 14.42 8.21
CA LEU A 93 19.37 15.81 8.19
C LEU A 93 19.06 16.61 9.47
N GLY A 94 19.05 15.96 10.64
CA GLY A 94 18.74 16.61 11.91
C GLY A 94 17.25 16.62 12.26
N GLU A 95 16.36 16.27 11.32
CA GLU A 95 14.92 16.14 11.57
C GLU A 95 14.56 14.74 12.07
N GLY A 96 13.56 14.66 12.96
CA GLY A 96 13.00 13.42 13.47
C GLY A 96 11.91 12.86 12.56
N TRP A 97 12.02 11.57 12.26
CA TRP A 97 11.13 10.76 11.44
C TRP A 97 10.91 9.41 12.12
N ASN A 98 9.98 8.61 11.61
CA ASN A 98 10.00 7.16 11.85
C ASN A 98 10.12 6.44 10.50
N LEU A 99 10.49 5.17 10.51
CA LEU A 99 10.73 4.43 9.27
C LEU A 99 9.47 4.38 8.40
N HIS A 100 8.29 4.22 9.02
CA HIS A 100 7.01 4.24 8.31
C HIS A 100 6.80 5.55 7.52
N SER A 101 6.98 6.70 8.16
CA SER A 101 6.80 8.01 7.53
C SER A 101 7.88 8.36 6.50
N VAL A 102 9.06 7.74 6.60
CA VAL A 102 10.07 7.80 5.53
C VAL A 102 9.53 7.16 4.25
N TRP A 103 8.86 6.02 4.35
CA TRP A 103 8.28 5.30 3.21
C TRP A 103 6.98 5.92 2.71
N ASP A 104 6.10 6.36 3.60
CA ASP A 104 4.84 7.03 3.22
C ASP A 104 5.07 8.34 2.47
N SER A 105 6.19 9.03 2.72
CA SER A 105 6.32 10.44 2.32
C SER A 105 7.72 10.86 1.93
N LEU A 106 8.74 10.61 2.76
CA LEU A 106 10.05 11.23 2.56
C LEU A 106 10.75 10.76 1.29
N ILE A 107 10.68 9.46 0.97
CA ILE A 107 11.28 8.89 -0.26
C ILE A 107 10.73 9.56 -1.52
N LEU A 108 9.43 9.85 -1.54
CA LEU A 108 8.71 10.39 -2.70
C LEU A 108 8.71 11.93 -2.74
N ARG A 109 9.12 12.60 -1.67
CA ARG A 109 9.13 14.07 -1.58
C ARG A 109 9.94 14.74 -2.69
N GLN A 110 11.19 14.32 -2.89
CA GLN A 110 12.06 14.93 -3.92
C GLN A 110 11.59 14.59 -5.35
N PRO A 111 11.22 13.34 -5.70
CA PRO A 111 10.59 13.02 -6.99
C PRO A 111 9.36 13.87 -7.28
N LEU A 112 8.46 14.01 -6.30
CA LEU A 112 7.24 14.79 -6.47
C LEU A 112 7.55 16.28 -6.71
N GLN A 113 8.53 16.84 -6.00
CA GLN A 113 9.00 18.21 -6.22
C GLN A 113 9.61 18.39 -7.62
N HIS A 114 10.38 17.41 -8.09
CA HIS A 114 10.97 17.41 -9.42
C HIS A 114 9.90 17.35 -10.53
N ASP A 115 8.92 16.45 -10.38
CA ASP A 115 7.84 16.28 -11.35
C ASP A 115 6.79 17.42 -11.28
N GLY A 116 6.75 18.15 -10.16
CA GLY A 116 5.92 19.33 -9.95
C GLY A 116 4.45 19.05 -9.62
N SER A 117 3.94 17.84 -9.88
CA SER A 117 2.60 17.41 -9.50
C SER A 117 2.48 15.88 -9.44
N TRP A 118 1.47 15.38 -8.71
CA TRP A 118 1.13 13.96 -8.70
C TRP A 118 0.73 13.44 -10.09
N GLN A 119 0.07 14.28 -10.89
CA GLN A 119 -0.31 13.95 -12.26
C GLN A 119 0.91 13.74 -13.15
N ALA A 120 1.89 14.65 -13.08
CA ALA A 120 3.13 14.52 -13.84
C ALA A 120 3.94 13.29 -13.42
N MET A 121 4.03 13.04 -12.10
CA MET A 121 4.67 11.83 -11.58
C MET A 121 3.96 10.56 -12.05
N SER A 122 2.63 10.51 -11.95
CA SER A 122 1.84 9.37 -12.43
C SER A 122 2.07 9.10 -13.92
N THR A 123 2.10 10.14 -14.76
CA THR A 123 2.38 10.02 -16.19
C THR A 123 3.78 9.46 -16.44
N ARG A 124 4.80 9.97 -15.73
CA ARG A 124 6.18 9.47 -15.82
C ARG A 124 6.30 8.00 -15.41
N LEU A 125 5.67 7.62 -14.30
CA LEU A 125 5.69 6.24 -13.82
C LEU A 125 4.98 5.30 -14.81
N ALA A 126 3.89 5.75 -15.42
CA ALA A 126 3.19 4.99 -16.46
C ALA A 126 4.02 4.85 -17.76
N SER A 127 4.86 5.83 -18.10
CA SER A 127 5.67 5.79 -19.32
C SER A 127 6.98 5.00 -19.21
N ASN A 128 7.54 4.87 -18.00
CA ASN A 128 8.87 4.31 -17.77
C ASN A 128 8.89 2.86 -17.29
N ALA A 129 7.75 2.28 -16.93
CA ALA A 129 7.68 0.89 -16.50
C ALA A 129 7.78 -0.04 -17.72
N PRO A 130 8.71 -1.04 -17.72
CA PRO A 130 8.53 -2.18 -18.61
C PRO A 130 7.16 -2.76 -18.27
N LEU A 131 6.32 -2.86 -19.29
CA LEU A 131 4.93 -3.28 -19.26
C LEU A 131 4.74 -4.37 -18.20
N LEU A 132 4.19 -4.02 -17.04
CA LEU A 132 3.35 -4.95 -16.31
C LEU A 132 1.95 -4.56 -16.73
N SER A 133 1.56 -5.01 -17.92
CA SER A 133 0.17 -4.95 -18.32
C SER A 133 -0.64 -5.85 -17.38
N ALA A 134 -1.94 -5.58 -17.27
CA ALA A 134 -2.85 -6.44 -16.50
C ALA A 134 -2.75 -7.94 -16.88
N ASN A 135 -2.30 -8.23 -18.11
CA ASN A 135 -2.14 -9.58 -18.66
C ASN A 135 -0.83 -10.27 -18.22
N GLU A 136 0.13 -9.53 -17.67
CA GLU A 136 1.41 -10.06 -17.14
C GLU A 136 1.36 -10.27 -15.63
N LEU A 137 0.27 -9.86 -14.98
CA LEU A 137 0.07 -10.11 -13.56
C LEU A 137 -0.33 -11.58 -13.34
N PRO A 138 0.15 -12.22 -12.26
CA PRO A 138 -0.19 -13.61 -11.98
C PRO A 138 -1.71 -13.82 -11.97
N PRO A 139 -2.23 -14.94 -12.50
CA PRO A 139 -3.67 -15.23 -12.59
C PRO A 139 -4.41 -15.31 -11.23
N HIS A 140 -3.67 -15.23 -10.12
CA HIS A 140 -4.17 -15.17 -8.75
C HIS A 140 -3.69 -13.94 -7.98
N SER A 141 -3.37 -12.85 -8.68
CA SER A 141 -2.94 -11.57 -8.06
C SER A 141 -4.14 -10.90 -7.39
N GLY A 142 -4.40 -11.22 -6.11
CA GLY A 142 -5.38 -10.58 -5.25
C GLY A 142 -4.76 -9.87 -4.03
N PRO A 143 -5.58 -9.25 -3.16
CA PRO A 143 -5.09 -8.45 -2.03
C PRO A 143 -4.13 -9.23 -1.12
N ARG A 144 -4.43 -10.50 -0.87
CA ARG A 144 -3.54 -11.40 -0.11
C ARG A 144 -2.13 -11.44 -0.71
N GLU A 145 -2.02 -11.72 -2.00
CA GLU A 145 -0.73 -11.81 -2.68
C GLU A 145 0.00 -10.47 -2.67
N TRP A 146 -0.72 -9.34 -2.80
CA TRP A 146 -0.12 -8.00 -2.77
C TRP A 146 0.47 -7.65 -1.41
N ALA A 147 -0.24 -7.98 -0.33
CA ALA A 147 0.25 -7.82 1.04
C ALA A 147 1.47 -8.71 1.31
N LEU A 148 1.45 -9.96 0.86
CA LEU A 148 2.59 -10.88 1.02
C LEU A 148 3.83 -10.43 0.26
N GLU A 149 3.65 -9.90 -0.95
CA GLU A 149 4.74 -9.26 -1.70
C GLU A 149 5.32 -8.05 -0.94
N SER A 150 4.47 -7.17 -0.42
CA SER A 150 4.88 -6.01 0.39
C SER A 150 5.70 -6.45 1.60
N CYS A 151 5.25 -7.48 2.32
CA CYS A 151 5.97 -8.04 3.46
C CYS A 151 7.35 -8.61 3.04
N ALA A 152 7.40 -9.40 1.97
CA ALA A 152 8.63 -10.05 1.52
C ALA A 152 9.71 -9.03 1.12
N LEU A 153 9.30 -7.89 0.54
CA LEU A 153 10.19 -6.79 0.18
C LEU A 153 10.90 -6.17 1.38
N ILE A 154 10.32 -6.24 2.59
CA ILE A 154 10.94 -5.67 3.81
C ILE A 154 12.33 -6.27 4.04
N GLY A 155 12.41 -7.60 4.01
CA GLY A 155 13.65 -8.35 4.18
C GLY A 155 14.51 -8.32 2.93
N ALA A 156 13.91 -8.62 1.77
CA ALA A 156 14.63 -8.72 0.49
C ALA A 156 15.39 -7.44 0.12
N GLU A 157 14.80 -6.28 0.39
CA GLU A 157 15.36 -4.98 0.02
C GLU A 157 16.10 -4.31 1.19
N SER A 158 16.13 -4.95 2.36
CA SER A 158 16.75 -4.44 3.59
C SER A 158 16.21 -3.05 3.97
N LEU A 159 14.88 -2.95 4.14
CA LEU A 159 14.24 -1.65 4.39
C LEU A 159 14.61 -1.06 5.75
N TYR A 160 14.86 -1.90 6.75
CA TYR A 160 15.33 -1.44 8.06
C TYR A 160 16.80 -1.02 7.99
N PRO A 161 17.13 0.27 8.16
CA PRO A 161 18.51 0.72 8.11
C PRO A 161 19.28 0.24 9.35
N ARG A 162 20.55 -0.12 9.17
CA ARG A 162 21.44 -0.56 10.27
C ARG A 162 21.65 0.50 11.37
N ARG A 163 21.43 1.77 11.04
CA ARG A 163 21.56 2.90 11.97
C ARG A 163 20.29 3.73 11.89
N HIS A 164 19.90 4.31 13.02
CA HIS A 164 18.78 5.24 13.11
C HIS A 164 19.05 6.62 12.47
N LYS A 165 20.22 6.83 11.86
CA LYS A 165 20.52 8.02 11.08
C LYS A 165 20.68 7.62 9.61
N ILE A 166 19.78 8.09 8.76
CA ILE A 166 19.84 7.87 7.32
C ILE A 166 20.35 9.13 6.60
N SER A 167 20.87 8.93 5.39
CA SER A 167 21.29 10.00 4.49
C SER A 167 20.50 9.95 3.19
N GLY A 168 20.76 10.89 2.28
CA GLY A 168 20.15 10.88 0.95
C GLY A 168 20.42 9.59 0.16
N SER A 169 21.48 8.83 0.48
CA SER A 169 21.75 7.55 -0.18
C SER A 169 20.73 6.48 0.15
N TYR A 170 20.13 6.51 1.35
CA TYR A 170 19.02 5.60 1.68
C TYR A 170 17.80 5.91 0.80
N LEU A 171 17.43 7.19 0.70
CA LEU A 171 16.30 7.63 -0.13
C LEU A 171 16.54 7.30 -1.61
N GLN A 172 17.75 7.53 -2.11
CA GLN A 172 18.13 7.23 -3.50
C GLN A 172 18.09 5.73 -3.78
N LYS A 173 18.59 4.89 -2.85
CA LYS A 173 18.57 3.43 -2.98
C LYS A 173 17.13 2.89 -3.06
N HIS A 174 16.23 3.38 -2.22
CA HIS A 174 14.89 2.82 -2.08
C HIS A 174 13.82 3.48 -2.97
N ARG A 175 14.12 4.62 -3.58
CA ARG A 175 13.19 5.32 -4.49
C ARG A 175 12.70 4.47 -5.65
N PRO A 176 13.57 3.74 -6.41
CA PRO A 176 13.08 2.92 -7.52
C PRO A 176 12.03 1.90 -7.08
N LEU A 177 12.22 1.29 -5.90
CA LEU A 177 11.23 0.35 -5.34
C LEU A 177 9.93 1.06 -4.97
N ALA A 178 9.98 2.20 -4.29
CA ALA A 178 8.78 2.96 -3.93
C ALA A 178 7.98 3.39 -5.17
N GLU A 179 8.66 3.85 -6.23
CA GLU A 179 8.06 4.20 -7.52
C GLU A 179 7.46 2.98 -8.22
N GLN A 180 8.14 1.84 -8.19
CA GLN A 180 7.63 0.57 -8.72
C GLN A 180 6.36 0.13 -7.99
N ARG A 181 6.33 0.21 -6.65
CA ARG A 181 5.14 -0.16 -5.86
C ARG A 181 3.96 0.78 -6.12
N LEU A 182 4.20 2.08 -6.27
CA LEU A 182 3.16 3.04 -6.69
C LEU A 182 2.57 2.71 -8.06
N HIS A 183 3.43 2.40 -9.04
CA HIS A 183 2.98 2.01 -10.37
C HIS A 183 2.12 0.73 -10.31
N LEU A 184 2.61 -0.28 -9.59
CA LEU A 184 1.93 -1.57 -9.44
C LEU A 184 0.58 -1.44 -8.73
N ALA A 185 0.47 -0.57 -7.72
CA ALA A 185 -0.79 -0.22 -7.07
C ALA A 185 -1.79 0.35 -8.09
N GLY A 186 -1.35 1.23 -8.99
CA GLY A 186 -2.19 1.79 -10.05
C GLY A 186 -2.69 0.73 -11.04
N VAL A 187 -1.81 -0.16 -11.51
CA VAL A 187 -2.18 -1.25 -12.42
C VAL A 187 -3.20 -2.19 -11.78
N ARG A 188 -2.95 -2.63 -10.54
CA ARG A 188 -3.85 -3.55 -9.81
C ARG A 188 -5.17 -2.90 -9.42
N LEU A 189 -5.16 -1.62 -9.07
CA LEU A 189 -6.38 -0.85 -8.86
C LEU A 189 -7.23 -0.81 -10.15
N ALA A 190 -6.61 -0.52 -11.30
CA ALA A 190 -7.33 -0.50 -12.57
C ALA A 190 -7.94 -1.87 -12.91
N MET A 191 -7.19 -2.97 -12.71
CA MET A 191 -7.73 -4.32 -12.87
C MET A 191 -8.92 -4.60 -11.97
N LEU A 192 -8.78 -4.31 -10.68
CA LEU A 192 -9.81 -4.56 -9.68
C LEU A 192 -11.08 -3.75 -9.97
N LEU A 193 -10.95 -2.48 -10.33
CA LEU A 193 -12.07 -1.62 -10.71
C LEU A 193 -12.75 -2.08 -12.01
N ASN A 194 -11.97 -2.46 -13.02
CA ASN A 194 -12.53 -3.00 -14.27
C ASN A 194 -13.35 -4.26 -13.95
N ASN A 195 -12.76 -5.25 -13.26
CA ASN A 195 -13.46 -6.48 -12.90
C ASN A 195 -14.73 -6.25 -12.07
N ALA A 196 -14.68 -5.32 -11.10
CA ALA A 196 -15.80 -5.02 -10.22
C ALA A 196 -16.95 -4.30 -10.93
N LEU A 197 -16.65 -3.51 -11.97
CA LEU A 197 -17.63 -2.63 -12.62
C LEU A 197 -18.07 -3.12 -14.02
N THR A 198 -17.40 -4.12 -14.59
CA THR A 198 -17.73 -4.69 -15.91
C THR A 198 -18.18 -6.16 -15.87
N GLY A 199 -18.23 -6.80 -14.69
CA GLY A 199 -18.72 -8.18 -14.51
C GLY A 199 -20.18 -8.38 -14.96
N PRO A 200 -20.58 -9.63 -15.31
CA PRO A 200 -21.78 -9.90 -16.08
C PRO A 200 -23.04 -9.41 -15.36
N HIS A 201 -23.85 -8.63 -16.09
CA HIS A 201 -25.20 -8.23 -15.71
C HIS A 201 -26.13 -9.43 -15.49
#